data_AF-A0A9Q3YY54-F1
#
_entry.id   AF-A0A9Q3YY54-F1
#
_cell.length_a   1.000
_cell.length_b   1.000
_cell.length_c   1.000
_cell.angle_alpha   90.00
_cell.angle_beta   90.00
_cell.angle_gamma   90.00
#
_symmetry.space_group_name_H-M   'P 1'
#
loop_
_entity.id
_entity.type
_entity.pdbx_description
1 polymer ?
#
loop_
_entity_poly.entity_id
_entity_poly.type
_entity_poly.pdbx_seq_one_letter_code
_entity_poly.pdbx_strand_id
1 'polypeptide(L)'
;MNTLIPILIAFGFISFVIGIIFFLIAVANKMLYTPSNVQAKNSEKISKNFYISAILITTSIFCFLGGKKIIKFDFHNTLQHNKIISVEIDGIFFSQDDIKDVFNNFDSTEGRYRCNHFFGFINLENNETIPIEVIRHCYEKNRYIIISKKYNIDTDIGDIITSKFDYIGEKTVNSQ
;
A
#
# COMPACT_ATOMS: atom_id res chain seq x y z
N MET A 1 16.67 2.62 1.83
CA MET A 1 15.24 2.75 1.45
C MET A 1 14.42 3.62 2.39
N ASN A 2 14.78 3.72 3.67
CA ASN A 2 14.01 4.48 4.67
C ASN A 2 13.77 5.96 4.35
N THR A 3 14.62 6.62 3.57
CA THR A 3 14.41 8.01 3.13
C THR A 3 13.82 8.11 1.73
N LEU A 4 14.22 7.22 0.81
CA LEU A 4 13.81 7.25 -0.59
C LEU A 4 12.30 7.00 -0.77
N ILE A 5 11.73 6.02 -0.05
CA ILE A 5 10.30 5.67 -0.17
C ILE A 5 9.41 6.83 0.31
N PRO A 6 9.62 7.41 1.51
CA PRO A 6 8.87 8.59 1.94
C PRO A 6 9.00 9.79 1.00
N ILE A 7 10.20 10.06 0.47
CA ILE A 7 10.43 11.18 -0.46
C ILE A 7 9.64 10.97 -1.77
N LEU A 8 9.71 9.76 -2.34
CA LEU A 8 8.99 9.44 -3.58
C LEU A 8 7.48 9.63 -3.42
N ILE A 9 6.95 9.28 -2.26
CA ILE A 9 5.53 9.35 -1.96
C ILE A 9 5.09 10.77 -1.67
N ALA A 10 5.88 11.54 -0.92
CA ALA A 10 5.65 12.96 -0.72
C ALA A 10 5.65 13.70 -2.07
N PHE A 11 6.61 13.40 -2.95
CA PHE A 11 6.65 13.95 -4.30
C PHE A 11 5.41 13.55 -5.12
N GLY A 12 5.01 12.28 -5.07
CA GLY A 12 3.79 11.80 -5.71
C GLY A 12 2.53 12.53 -5.23
N PHE A 13 2.41 12.75 -3.92
CA PHE A 13 1.29 13.48 -3.32
C PHE A 13 1.25 14.95 -3.72
N ILE A 14 2.39 15.65 -3.65
CA ILE A 14 2.49 17.05 -4.07
C ILE A 14 2.15 17.20 -5.55
N SER A 15 2.67 16.31 -6.40
CA SER A 15 2.37 16.28 -7.83
C SER A 15 0.87 16.09 -8.08
N PHE A 16 0.22 15.19 -7.33
CA PHE A 16 -1.22 14.98 -7.44
C PHE A 16 -2.03 16.24 -7.13
N VAL A 17 -1.73 16.88 -5.99
CA VAL A 17 -2.44 18.09 -5.54
C VAL A 17 -2.31 19.22 -6.57
N ILE A 18 -1.09 19.48 -7.05
CA ILE A 18 -0.85 20.49 -8.07
C ILE A 18 -1.58 20.12 -9.37
N GLY A 19 -1.54 18.85 -9.76
CA GLY A 19 -2.24 18.33 -10.94
C GLY A 19 -3.75 18.56 -10.88
N ILE A 20 -4.39 18.32 -9.73
CA ILE A 20 -5.81 18.61 -9.50
C ILE A 20 -6.10 20.10 -9.60
N ILE A 21 -5.26 20.97 -9.04
CA ILE A 21 -5.46 22.42 -9.11
C ILE A 21 -5.50 22.88 -10.58
N PHE A 22 -4.54 22.44 -11.41
CA PHE A 22 -4.54 22.75 -12.84
C PHE A 22 -5.76 22.17 -13.57
N PHE A 23 -6.22 20.99 -13.18
CA PHE A 23 -7.44 20.39 -13.71
C PHE A 23 -8.67 21.25 -13.42
N LEU A 24 -8.86 21.64 -12.16
CA LEU A 24 -10.00 22.45 -11.73
C LEU A 24 -10.00 23.81 -12.44
N ILE A 25 -8.83 24.46 -12.58
CA ILE A 25 -8.70 25.71 -13.34
C ILE A 25 -9.09 25.49 -14.81
N ALA A 26 -8.66 24.40 -15.42
CA ALA A 26 -9.01 24.08 -16.82
C ALA A 26 -10.53 23.87 -16.99
N VAL A 27 -11.16 23.15 -16.07
CA VAL A 27 -12.61 22.90 -16.07
C VAL A 27 -13.39 24.20 -15.85
N ALA A 28 -13.00 25.02 -14.87
CA ALA A 28 -13.63 26.30 -14.61
C ALA A 28 -13.57 27.22 -15.83
N ASN A 29 -12.40 27.32 -16.48
CA ASN A 29 -12.22 28.13 -17.68
C ASN A 29 -13.01 27.60 -18.89
N LYS A 30 -13.32 26.29 -18.93
CA LYS A 30 -14.16 25.68 -19.96
C LYS A 30 -15.65 25.95 -19.74
N MET A 31 -16.09 26.06 -18.49
CA MET A 31 -17.50 26.34 -18.14
C MET A 31 -17.88 27.82 -18.27
N LEU A 32 -16.90 28.73 -18.19
CA LEU A 32 -17.14 30.16 -18.38
C LEU A 32 -17.37 30.51 -19.86
N TYR A 33 -18.36 31.35 -20.13
CA TYR A 33 -18.59 31.88 -21.47
C TYR A 33 -17.40 32.73 -21.90
N THR A 34 -16.76 32.36 -23.01
CA THR A 34 -15.75 33.20 -23.67
C THR A 34 -16.25 33.76 -24.99
N PRO A 35 -16.14 35.08 -25.21
CA PRO A 35 -16.52 35.69 -26.48
C PRO A 35 -15.63 35.19 -27.62
N SER A 36 -16.19 35.14 -28.83
CA SER A 36 -15.59 34.52 -30.03
C SER A 36 -14.21 35.10 -30.41
N ASN A 37 -13.98 36.38 -30.13
CA ASN A 37 -12.73 37.10 -30.43
C ASN A 37 -11.52 36.64 -29.60
N VAL A 38 -11.73 35.95 -28.48
CA VAL A 38 -10.66 35.43 -27.60
C VAL A 38 -10.73 33.91 -27.41
N GLN A 39 -11.66 33.25 -28.09
CA GLN A 39 -11.96 31.84 -27.92
C GLN A 39 -10.75 30.93 -28.23
N ALA A 40 -10.01 31.22 -29.29
CA ALA A 40 -8.80 30.45 -29.65
C ALA A 40 -7.71 30.52 -28.56
N LYS A 41 -7.45 31.73 -28.04
CA LYS A 41 -6.47 31.96 -26.98
C LYS A 41 -6.87 31.30 -25.66
N ASN A 42 -8.17 31.29 -25.34
CA ASN A 42 -8.67 30.61 -24.15
C ASN A 42 -8.61 29.08 -24.29
N SER A 43 -8.94 28.55 -25.47
CA SER A 43 -8.83 27.13 -25.78
C SER A 43 -7.39 26.62 -25.63
N GLU A 44 -6.39 27.38 -26.09
CA GLU A 44 -4.97 27.04 -25.94
C GLU A 44 -4.55 26.99 -24.46
N LYS A 45 -4.98 27.97 -23.64
CA LYS A 45 -4.73 27.98 -22.18
C LYS A 45 -5.36 26.78 -21.48
N ILE A 46 -6.61 26.44 -21.83
CA ILE A 46 -7.31 25.27 -21.29
C ILE A 46 -6.56 23.99 -21.63
N SER A 47 -6.17 23.82 -22.90
CA SER A 47 -5.40 22.66 -23.37
C SER A 47 -4.07 22.52 -22.62
N LYS A 48 -3.34 23.63 -22.46
CA LYS A 48 -2.07 23.65 -21.71
C LYS A 48 -2.27 23.21 -20.25
N ASN A 49 -3.31 23.69 -19.58
CA ASN A 49 -3.60 23.31 -18.19
C ASN A 49 -4.00 21.84 -18.07
N PHE A 50 -4.79 21.31 -19.01
CA PHE A 50 -5.07 19.87 -19.07
C PHE A 50 -3.81 19.04 -19.28
N TYR A 51 -2.90 19.49 -20.15
CA TYR A 51 -1.65 18.79 -20.40
C TYR A 51 -0.75 18.75 -19.16
N ILE A 52 -0.55 19.89 -18.49
CA ILE A 52 0.20 19.97 -17.23
C ILE A 52 -0.46 19.08 -16.16
N SER A 53 -1.78 19.14 -16.02
CA SER A 53 -2.52 18.30 -15.09
C SER A 53 -2.31 16.81 -15.37
N ALA A 54 -2.42 16.38 -16.63
CA ALA A 54 -2.25 14.99 -17.03
C ALA A 54 -0.84 14.48 -16.72
N ILE A 55 0.20 15.26 -17.00
CA ILE A 55 1.58 14.90 -16.64
C ILE A 55 1.71 14.73 -15.13
N LEU A 56 1.26 15.71 -14.35
CA LEU A 56 1.42 15.67 -12.89
C LEU A 56 0.66 14.52 -12.24
N ILE A 57 -0.56 14.22 -12.73
CA ILE A 57 -1.35 13.09 -12.26
C ILE A 57 -0.71 11.76 -12.67
N THR A 58 -0.23 11.63 -13.91
CA THR A 58 0.42 10.38 -14.36
C THR A 58 1.73 10.14 -13.61
N THR A 59 2.58 11.16 -13.44
CA THR A 59 3.78 11.08 -12.61
C THR A 59 3.46 10.67 -11.17
N SER A 60 2.40 11.23 -10.59
CA SER A 60 1.94 10.84 -9.26
C SER A 60 1.58 9.35 -9.16
N ILE A 61 0.80 8.84 -10.13
CA ILE A 61 0.43 7.41 -10.19
C ILE A 61 1.69 6.53 -10.25
N PHE A 62 2.67 6.90 -11.08
CA PHE A 62 3.94 6.18 -11.18
C PHE A 62 4.71 6.19 -9.85
N CYS A 63 4.73 7.31 -9.12
CA CYS A 63 5.35 7.39 -7.80
C CYS A 63 4.70 6.45 -6.79
N PHE A 64 3.36 6.39 -6.74
CA PHE A 64 2.65 5.52 -5.80
C PHE A 64 2.79 4.03 -6.15
N LEU A 65 2.60 3.66 -7.42
CA LEU A 65 2.74 2.26 -7.86
C LEU A 65 4.20 1.79 -7.75
N GLY A 66 5.16 2.64 -8.15
CA GLY A 66 6.58 2.39 -8.00
C GLY A 66 6.97 2.23 -6.53
N GLY A 67 6.48 3.11 -5.66
CA GLY A 67 6.69 3.03 -4.21
C GLY A 67 6.22 1.70 -3.63
N LYS A 68 4.99 1.27 -3.92
CA LYS A 68 4.47 -0.04 -3.48
C LYS A 68 5.31 -1.21 -3.99
N LYS A 69 5.77 -1.16 -5.25
CA LYS A 69 6.64 -2.21 -5.81
C LYS A 69 7.99 -2.29 -5.11
N ILE A 70 8.59 -1.14 -4.77
CA ILE A 70 9.85 -1.08 -4.01
C ILE A 70 9.66 -1.61 -2.60
N ILE A 71 8.56 -1.27 -1.91
CA ILE A 71 8.25 -1.79 -0.56
C ILE A 71 8.06 -3.30 -0.60
N LYS A 72 7.35 -3.83 -1.60
CA LYS A 72 7.18 -5.29 -1.76
C LYS A 72 8.52 -5.99 -1.98
N PHE A 73 9.39 -5.42 -2.82
CA PHE A 73 10.74 -5.93 -3.02
C PHE A 73 11.58 -5.88 -1.72
N ASP A 74 11.54 -4.77 -0.99
CA ASP A 74 12.18 -4.64 0.33
C ASP A 74 11.77 -5.76 1.27
N PHE A 75 10.46 -5.95 1.40
CA PHE A 75 9.88 -6.90 2.32
C PHE A 75 10.37 -8.33 2.03
N HIS A 76 10.28 -8.78 0.77
CA HIS A 76 10.78 -10.10 0.39
C HIS A 76 12.29 -10.22 0.59
N ASN A 77 13.06 -9.19 0.21
CA ASN A 77 14.50 -9.20 0.35
C ASN A 77 14.92 -9.28 1.83
N THR A 78 14.26 -8.53 2.71
CA THR A 78 14.51 -8.56 4.15
C THR A 78 14.20 -9.93 4.74
N LEU A 79 13.08 -10.56 4.37
CA LEU A 79 12.73 -11.90 4.86
C LEU A 79 13.65 -13.01 4.33
N GLN A 80 14.21 -12.86 3.12
CA GLN A 80 15.16 -13.83 2.57
C GLN A 80 16.56 -13.75 3.19
N HIS A 81 16.98 -12.56 3.60
CA HIS A 81 18.34 -12.32 4.11
C HIS A 81 18.43 -12.33 5.64
N ASN A 82 17.31 -12.33 6.35
CA ASN A 82 17.28 -12.33 7.81
C ASN A 82 16.34 -13.42 8.30
N LYS A 83 16.80 -14.15 9.31
CA LYS A 83 15.96 -15.13 10.00
C LYS A 83 14.88 -14.43 10.82
N ILE A 84 13.66 -14.93 10.73
CA ILE A 84 12.56 -14.48 11.61
C ILE A 84 12.73 -15.13 12.98
N ILE A 85 12.81 -14.33 14.05
CA ILE A 85 12.88 -14.82 15.43
C ILE A 85 11.47 -15.11 15.96
N SER A 86 10.55 -14.17 15.72
CA SER A 86 9.18 -14.28 16.19
C SER A 86 8.24 -13.41 15.37
N VAL A 87 6.97 -13.75 15.46
CA VAL A 87 5.89 -12.92 14.94
C VAL A 87 4.89 -12.69 16.06
N GLU A 88 4.43 -11.47 16.22
CA GLU A 88 3.36 -11.12 17.14
C GLU A 88 2.19 -10.60 16.34
N ILE A 89 1.00 -11.17 16.51
CA ILE A 89 -0.22 -10.71 15.83
C ILE A 89 -1.34 -10.62 16.86
N ASP A 90 -1.90 -9.43 17.03
CA ASP A 90 -2.98 -9.12 17.98
C ASP A 90 -2.67 -9.62 19.41
N GLY A 91 -1.42 -9.42 19.85
CA GLY A 91 -0.92 -9.86 21.16
C GLY A 91 -0.62 -11.36 21.26
N ILE A 92 -0.81 -12.14 20.19
CA ILE A 92 -0.47 -13.56 20.16
C ILE A 92 0.94 -13.73 19.60
N PHE A 93 1.81 -14.34 20.40
CA PHE A 93 3.20 -14.62 20.05
C PHE A 93 3.34 -15.96 19.34
N PHE A 94 4.06 -15.94 18.22
CA PHE A 94 4.45 -17.09 17.43
C PHE A 94 5.98 -17.22 17.48
N SER A 95 6.46 -18.37 17.93
CA SER A 95 7.88 -18.67 17.89
C SER A 95 8.36 -18.89 16.46
N GLN A 96 9.68 -18.86 16.27
CA GLN A 96 10.31 -19.23 15.00
C GLN A 96 9.81 -20.58 14.45
N ASP A 97 9.59 -21.57 15.31
CA ASP A 97 9.15 -22.90 14.89
C ASP A 97 7.67 -22.90 14.47
N ASP A 98 6.85 -22.04 15.06
CA ASP A 98 5.42 -21.92 14.73
C ASP A 98 5.20 -21.34 13.33
N ILE A 99 6.01 -20.33 12.98
CA ILE A 99 5.93 -19.61 11.70
C ILE A 99 6.80 -20.19 10.60
N LYS A 100 7.45 -21.33 10.87
CA LYS A 100 8.30 -21.98 9.88
C LYS A 100 7.49 -22.20 8.60
N ASP A 101 8.05 -21.73 7.51
CA ASP A 101 7.50 -21.80 6.15
C ASP A 101 6.29 -20.90 5.84
N VAL A 102 5.74 -20.17 6.83
CA VAL A 102 4.56 -19.30 6.64
C VAL A 102 4.82 -18.16 5.65
N PHE A 103 6.04 -17.60 5.66
CA PHE A 103 6.42 -16.46 4.83
C PHE A 103 7.36 -16.84 3.67
N ASN A 104 7.45 -18.14 3.33
CA ASN A 104 8.32 -18.57 2.24
C ASN A 104 7.72 -18.29 0.87
N ASN A 105 6.39 -18.44 0.74
CA ASN A 105 5.67 -18.30 -0.51
C ASN A 105 4.52 -17.31 -0.34
N PHE A 106 4.41 -16.38 -1.28
CA PHE A 106 3.32 -15.42 -1.34
C PHE A 106 2.61 -15.57 -2.68
N ASP A 107 1.32 -15.88 -2.60
CA ASP A 107 0.45 -15.90 -3.77
C ASP A 107 -0.02 -14.47 -4.13
N SER A 108 -0.48 -14.29 -5.36
CA SER A 108 -1.02 -13.02 -5.79
C SER A 108 -2.31 -12.68 -5.05
N THR A 109 -2.36 -11.49 -4.46
CA THR A 109 -3.56 -10.92 -3.84
C THR A 109 -4.66 -10.70 -4.87
N GLU A 110 -5.82 -11.34 -4.68
CA GLU A 110 -7.01 -11.08 -5.51
C GLU A 110 -7.77 -9.81 -5.11
N GLY A 111 -7.38 -9.18 -3.99
CA GLY A 111 -7.88 -7.89 -3.52
C GLY A 111 -9.35 -7.90 -3.05
N ARG A 112 -10.05 -9.03 -3.15
CA ARG A 112 -11.46 -9.21 -2.77
C ARG A 112 -11.56 -9.93 -1.43
N TYR A 113 -12.68 -9.75 -0.73
CA TYR A 113 -13.09 -10.54 0.44
C TYR A 113 -12.16 -10.46 1.67
N ARG A 114 -11.97 -9.23 2.16
CA ARG A 114 -11.26 -8.88 3.40
C ARG A 114 -12.26 -8.84 4.56
N CYS A 115 -12.05 -9.65 5.61
CA CYS A 115 -12.98 -9.73 6.74
C CYS A 115 -12.35 -9.23 8.05
N ASN A 116 -11.50 -10.05 8.67
CA ASN A 116 -10.92 -9.72 9.97
C ASN A 116 -9.51 -9.16 9.78
N HIS A 117 -9.22 -8.09 10.51
CA HIS A 117 -7.96 -7.36 10.43
C HIS A 117 -7.20 -7.52 11.74
N PHE A 118 -5.95 -7.93 11.65
CA PHE A 118 -5.09 -8.12 12.81
C PHE A 118 -3.79 -7.36 12.59
N PHE A 119 -3.36 -6.59 13.59
CA PHE A 119 -2.08 -5.88 13.53
C PHE A 119 -0.98 -6.72 14.16
N GLY A 120 0.22 -6.63 13.62
CA GLY A 120 1.33 -7.43 14.11
C GLY A 120 2.70 -6.90 13.73
N PHE A 121 3.71 -7.63 14.22
CA PHE A 121 5.11 -7.34 14.06
C PHE A 121 5.87 -8.61 13.71
N ILE A 122 6.74 -8.53 12.71
CA ILE A 122 7.73 -9.58 12.41
C ILE A 122 9.06 -9.12 13.01
N ASN A 123 9.59 -9.86 13.99
CA ASN A 123 10.87 -9.57 14.61
C ASN A 123 11.96 -10.43 13.98
N LEU A 124 13.02 -9.78 13.51
CA LEU A 124 14.12 -10.39 12.79
C LEU A 124 15.39 -10.43 13.64
N GLU A 125 16.32 -11.31 13.27
CA GLU A 125 17.58 -11.50 14.00
C GLU A 125 18.52 -10.29 14.00
N ASN A 126 18.38 -9.39 13.03
CA ASN A 126 19.14 -8.16 12.92
C ASN A 126 18.57 -7.02 13.81
N ASN A 127 17.67 -7.33 14.74
CA ASN A 127 16.90 -6.37 15.56
C ASN A 127 15.98 -5.44 14.74
N GLU A 128 15.71 -5.77 13.48
CA GLU A 128 14.71 -5.08 12.68
C GLU A 128 13.32 -5.66 12.98
N THR A 129 12.34 -4.77 13.14
CA THR A 129 10.94 -5.14 13.30
C THR A 129 10.15 -4.62 12.11
N ILE A 130 9.43 -5.51 11.43
CA ILE A 130 8.56 -5.14 10.31
C ILE A 130 7.11 -5.09 10.81
N PRO A 131 6.46 -3.91 10.84
CA PRO A 131 5.05 -3.82 11.15
C PRO A 131 4.22 -4.37 9.98
N ILE A 132 3.27 -5.24 10.31
CA ILE A 132 2.38 -5.90 9.36
C ILE A 132 0.92 -5.78 9.80
N GLU A 133 0.03 -5.90 8.82
CA GLU A 133 -1.37 -6.19 9.03
C GLU A 133 -1.69 -7.51 8.32
N VAL A 134 -2.36 -8.40 9.04
CA VAL A 134 -2.79 -9.71 8.56
C VAL A 134 -4.30 -9.66 8.41
N ILE A 135 -4.79 -9.85 7.20
CA ILE A 135 -6.22 -9.85 6.91
C ILE A 135 -6.69 -11.25 6.59
N ARG A 136 -7.65 -11.78 7.33
CA ARG A 136 -8.26 -13.08 7.02
C ARG A 136 -9.20 -12.98 5.81
N HIS A 137 -9.07 -13.92 4.88
CA HIS A 137 -10.00 -14.06 3.77
C HIS A 137 -11.38 -14.51 4.26
N CYS A 138 -12.46 -13.92 3.75
CA CYS A 138 -13.81 -14.19 4.25
C CYS A 138 -14.31 -15.61 3.99
N TYR A 139 -13.94 -16.19 2.86
CA TYR A 139 -14.53 -17.46 2.38
C TYR A 139 -13.56 -18.62 2.35
N GLU A 140 -12.27 -18.34 2.31
CA GLU A 140 -11.24 -19.37 2.20
C GLU A 140 -10.61 -19.53 3.58
N LYS A 141 -10.79 -20.73 4.14
CA LYS A 141 -10.14 -21.09 5.39
C LYS A 141 -8.64 -21.02 5.19
N ASN A 142 -7.95 -20.54 6.21
CA ASN A 142 -6.49 -20.55 6.32
C ASN A 142 -5.78 -19.64 5.30
N ARG A 143 -6.52 -18.85 4.52
CA ARG A 143 -5.95 -17.85 3.61
C ARG A 143 -5.91 -16.49 4.28
N TYR A 144 -4.74 -15.88 4.28
CA TYR A 144 -4.49 -14.58 4.89
C TYR A 144 -3.75 -13.67 3.92
N ILE A 145 -4.15 -12.40 3.87
CA ILE A 145 -3.49 -11.36 3.08
C ILE A 145 -2.51 -10.65 4.00
N ILE A 146 -1.25 -10.55 3.58
CA ILE A 146 -0.20 -9.84 4.30
C ILE A 146 -0.04 -8.44 3.71
N ILE A 147 -0.23 -7.43 4.56
CA ILE A 147 0.00 -6.03 4.23
C ILE A 147 1.20 -5.56 5.04
N SER A 148 2.22 -5.05 4.36
CA SER A 148 3.30 -4.33 5.02
C SER A 148 2.81 -2.93 5.40
N LYS A 149 3.01 -2.57 6.66
CA LYS A 149 2.82 -1.21 7.18
C LYS A 149 4.14 -0.44 7.27
N LYS A 150 5.24 -1.06 6.82
CA LYS A 150 6.57 -0.44 6.80
C LYS A 150 6.49 0.85 5.98
N TYR A 151 7.08 1.93 6.49
CA TYR A 151 7.06 3.27 5.89
C TYR A 151 5.73 4.04 5.96
N ASN A 152 4.77 3.61 6.78
CA ASN A 152 3.43 4.21 6.90
C ASN A 152 2.60 4.15 5.61
N ILE A 153 2.84 3.14 4.75
CA ILE A 153 2.08 2.92 3.53
C ILE A 153 1.60 1.48 3.46
N ASP A 154 0.30 1.34 3.28
CA ASP A 154 -0.35 0.05 3.11
C ASP A 154 0.04 -0.57 1.76
N THR A 155 0.90 -1.59 1.84
CA THR A 155 1.40 -2.33 0.69
C THR A 155 1.04 -3.79 0.80
N ASP A 156 0.14 -4.25 -0.07
CA ASP A 156 -0.19 -5.67 -0.22
C ASP A 156 1.06 -6.44 -0.66
N ILE A 157 1.58 -7.30 0.22
CA ILE A 157 2.71 -8.17 -0.08
C ILE A 157 2.23 -9.38 -0.87
N GLY A 158 1.16 -10.02 -0.42
CA GLY A 158 0.55 -11.17 -1.08
C GLY A 158 -0.24 -12.01 -0.09
N ASP A 159 -0.75 -13.13 -0.58
CA ASP A 159 -1.55 -14.06 0.19
C ASP A 159 -0.66 -15.20 0.70
N ILE A 160 -0.97 -15.69 1.89
CA ILE A 160 -0.38 -16.88 2.48
C ILE A 160 -1.50 -17.87 2.83
N ILE A 161 -1.19 -19.16 2.75
CA ILE A 161 -2.09 -20.23 3.18
C ILE A 161 -1.45 -20.93 4.37
N THR A 162 -2.03 -20.77 5.55
CA THR A 162 -1.50 -21.34 6.80
C THR A 162 -2.62 -21.58 7.81
N SER A 163 -2.61 -22.74 8.48
CA SER A 163 -3.50 -22.97 9.64
C SER A 163 -2.98 -22.35 10.93
N LYS A 164 -1.73 -21.85 10.92
CA LYS A 164 -1.10 -21.32 12.12
C LYS A 164 -1.85 -20.11 12.68
N PHE A 165 -2.54 -19.36 11.85
CA PHE A 165 -3.23 -18.13 12.26
C PHE A 165 -4.71 -18.32 12.62
N ASP A 166 -5.23 -19.55 12.59
CA ASP A 166 -6.67 -19.80 12.77
C ASP A 166 -7.20 -19.41 14.16
N TYR A 167 -6.32 -19.41 15.17
CA TYR A 167 -6.66 -19.02 16.54
C TYR A 167 -6.61 -17.50 16.79
N ILE A 168 -6.13 -16.72 15.83
CA ILE A 168 -6.15 -15.25 15.88
C ILE A 168 -7.62 -14.83 15.67
N GLY A 169 -8.35 -14.70 16.78
CA GLY A 169 -9.78 -14.39 16.79
C GLY A 169 -10.64 -15.32 17.66
N GLU A 170 -10.19 -16.52 18.01
CA GLU A 170 -10.93 -17.38 18.94
C GLU A 170 -10.79 -16.91 20.40
N LYS A 171 -9.68 -16.26 20.75
CA LYS A 171 -9.45 -15.72 22.12
C LYS A 171 -10.13 -14.38 22.39
N THR A 172 -10.41 -13.56 21.38
CA THR A 172 -11.11 -12.28 21.56
C THR A 172 -12.60 -12.48 21.88
N VAL A 173 -13.19 -13.63 21.52
CA VAL A 173 -14.59 -13.96 21.88
C VAL A 173 -14.70 -14.52 23.31
N ASN A 174 -13.66 -15.18 23.82
CA ASN A 174 -13.68 -15.80 25.15
C ASN A 174 -13.08 -14.92 26.27
N SER A 175 -12.81 -13.64 26.00
CA SER A 175 -12.25 -12.68 26.96
C SER A 175 -13.21 -11.53 27.33
N GLN A 176 -14.50 -11.68 27.03
CA GLN A 176 -15.59 -10.85 27.55
C GLN A 176 -16.47 -11.66 28.50
#